data_AF-A0A1M6EQQ9-F1
#
_entry.id   AF-A0A1M6EQQ9-F1
#
_cell.length_a   1.000
_cell.length_b   1.000
_cell.length_c   1.000
_cell.angle_alpha   90.00
_cell.angle_beta   90.00
_cell.angle_gamma   90.00
#
_symmetry.space_group_name_H-M   'P 1'
#
loop_
_entity.id
_entity.type
_entity.pdbx_description
1 polymer ?
#
loop_
_entity_poly.entity_id
_entity_poly.type
_entity_poly.pdbx_seq_one_letter_code
_entity_poly.pdbx_strand_id
1 'polypeptide(L)'
;MNWAEPGHGATSGPGSPPGGWASPTTRYDDRQASDGFGGGPQIELVTPNRPPLAWLGIGLLLTLAAFVIVLIGRTATTGLIGWVLAGPLAIGSVAMFAVTDAKKRESGWYAPSGLADWGRRILIVVALLAVTLCAWFIANDVARGTWR
;
A
#
# COMPACT_ATOMS: atom_id res chain seq x y z
N MET A 1 16.82 -13.69 70.72
CA MET A 1 16.43 -12.58 69.82
C MET A 1 17.54 -12.43 68.79
N ASN A 2 17.37 -13.08 67.63
CA ASN A 2 18.24 -12.95 66.46
C ASN A 2 17.39 -12.34 65.34
N TRP A 3 17.81 -11.19 64.85
CA TRP A 3 17.11 -10.46 63.78
C TRP A 3 17.48 -11.07 62.42
N ALA A 4 16.47 -11.23 61.57
CA ALA A 4 16.55 -11.87 60.26
C ALA A 4 17.51 -11.14 59.31
N GLU A 5 18.33 -11.91 58.59
CA GLU A 5 19.04 -11.45 57.39
C GLU A 5 18.04 -11.23 56.25
N PRO A 6 18.00 -10.05 55.60
CA PRO A 6 17.28 -9.88 54.35
C PRO A 6 18.05 -10.60 53.23
N GLY A 7 17.41 -11.60 52.62
CA GLY A 7 17.94 -12.28 51.45
C GLY A 7 18.27 -11.28 50.33
N HIS A 8 19.47 -11.42 49.77
CA HIS A 8 19.93 -10.64 48.63
C HIS A 8 18.96 -10.82 47.45
N GLY A 9 18.33 -9.72 47.05
CA GLY A 9 17.36 -9.68 45.96
C GLY A 9 17.97 -10.25 44.68
N ALA A 10 17.18 -11.10 44.02
CA ALA A 10 17.47 -11.57 42.67
C ALA A 10 17.61 -10.34 41.75
N THR A 11 18.82 -10.11 41.26
CA THR A 11 19.08 -9.16 40.18
C THR A 11 18.46 -9.73 38.90
N SER A 12 17.21 -9.34 38.63
CA SER A 12 16.57 -9.56 37.32
C SER A 12 17.23 -8.63 36.30
N GLY A 13 18.32 -9.09 35.68
CA GLY A 13 18.88 -8.46 34.48
C GLY A 13 17.85 -8.49 33.33
N PRO A 14 17.90 -7.56 32.37
CA PRO A 14 17.05 -7.62 31.19
C PRO A 14 17.39 -8.89 30.41
N GLY A 15 16.51 -9.89 30.49
CA GLY A 15 16.65 -11.13 29.72
C GLY A 15 16.52 -10.83 28.24
N SER A 16 17.54 -11.16 27.46
CA SER A 16 17.47 -11.12 26.00
C SER A 16 16.28 -11.96 25.52
N PRO A 17 15.38 -11.44 24.67
CA PRO A 17 14.29 -12.24 24.14
C PRO A 17 14.84 -13.39 23.28
N PRO A 18 14.21 -14.58 23.31
CA PRO A 18 14.66 -15.73 22.55
C PRO A 18 14.74 -15.41 21.05
N GLY A 19 15.93 -15.59 20.48
CA GLY A 19 16.26 -15.26 19.11
C GLY A 19 15.44 -16.08 18.12
N GLY A 20 14.59 -15.40 17.35
CA GLY A 20 13.75 -16.03 16.33
C GLY A 20 12.74 -15.07 15.70
N TRP A 21 12.39 -13.99 16.40
CA TRP A 21 11.57 -12.91 15.86
C TRP A 21 12.47 -11.74 15.50
N ALA A 22 12.50 -11.37 14.21
CA ALA A 22 13.21 -10.18 13.78
C ALA A 22 12.54 -8.95 14.41
N SER A 23 13.20 -8.35 15.39
CA SER A 23 12.75 -7.07 15.95
C SER A 23 12.78 -6.02 14.84
N PRO A 24 11.69 -5.28 14.60
CA PRO A 24 11.67 -4.21 13.61
C PRO A 24 12.75 -3.17 13.94
N THR A 25 13.38 -2.62 12.91
CA THR A 25 14.48 -1.66 13.06
C THR A 25 13.97 -0.37 13.71
N THR A 26 14.18 -0.22 15.00
CA THR A 26 13.83 0.99 15.76
C THR A 26 14.78 2.13 15.39
N ARG A 27 14.24 3.26 14.94
CA ARG A 27 15.00 4.50 14.74
C ARG A 27 14.73 5.46 15.89
N TYR A 28 15.80 5.93 16.54
CA TYR A 28 15.75 6.87 17.65
C TYR A 28 15.57 8.32 17.14
N ASP A 29 14.78 9.12 17.86
CA ASP A 29 14.68 10.57 17.65
C ASP A 29 15.68 11.27 18.57
N ASP A 30 16.64 12.00 17.98
CA ASP A 30 17.74 12.66 18.71
C ASP A 30 17.23 13.79 19.63
N ARG A 31 16.00 14.30 19.41
CA ARG A 31 15.39 15.35 20.25
C ARG A 31 15.01 14.88 21.65
N GLN A 32 14.72 13.59 21.84
CA GLN A 32 14.34 13.05 23.16
C GLN A 32 15.57 12.72 24.03
N ALA A 33 16.76 12.61 23.42
CA ALA A 33 18.01 12.44 24.17
C ALA A 33 18.45 13.73 24.89
N SER A 34 17.98 14.91 24.45
CA SER A 34 18.35 16.20 25.02
C SER A 34 17.46 16.70 26.16
N ASP A 35 16.25 16.15 26.34
CA ASP A 35 15.30 16.56 27.37
C ASP A 35 15.48 15.70 28.64
N GLY A 36 16.58 15.93 29.35
CA GLY A 36 16.87 15.25 30.61
C GLY A 36 15.92 15.68 31.74
N PHE A 37 15.28 14.71 32.40
CA PHE A 37 15.19 14.52 33.86
C PHE A 37 14.37 13.24 34.12
N GLY A 38 15.07 12.17 34.50
CA GLY A 38 14.45 10.87 34.82
C GLY A 38 14.31 9.95 33.60
N GLY A 39 15.04 8.83 33.61
CA GLY A 39 14.97 7.77 32.60
C GLY A 39 13.64 7.03 32.63
N GLY A 40 12.55 7.73 32.31
CA GLY A 40 11.26 7.12 32.03
C GLY A 40 11.34 6.25 30.77
N PRO A 41 10.46 5.24 30.63
CA PRO A 41 10.41 4.40 29.44
C PRO A 41 10.35 5.30 28.19
N GLN A 42 11.32 5.14 27.30
CA GLN A 42 11.29 5.83 26.01
C GLN A 42 10.02 5.42 25.29
N ILE A 43 9.08 6.35 25.13
CA ILE A 43 7.83 6.10 24.41
C ILE A 43 8.20 5.99 22.93
N GLU A 44 8.25 4.74 22.44
CA GLU A 44 8.46 4.40 21.03
C GLU A 44 7.25 4.92 20.22
N LEU A 45 7.43 6.04 19.51
CA LEU A 45 6.45 6.46 18.51
C LEU A 45 6.61 5.59 17.25
N VAL A 46 5.97 4.43 17.26
CA VAL A 46 5.84 3.59 16.06
C VAL A 46 5.10 4.41 14.99
N THR A 47 5.76 4.71 13.87
CA THR A 47 5.08 5.39 12.76
C THR A 47 3.99 4.45 12.22
N PRO A 48 2.71 4.84 12.22
CA PRO A 48 1.63 3.97 11.77
C PRO A 48 1.85 3.50 10.33
N ASN A 49 1.65 2.21 10.08
CA ASN A 49 1.86 1.64 8.75
C ASN A 49 0.77 2.17 7.81
N ARG A 50 1.16 2.96 6.81
CA ARG A 50 0.22 3.62 5.89
C ARG A 50 -0.13 2.74 4.68
N PRO A 51 -1.36 2.80 4.17
CA PRO A 51 -1.75 2.05 2.97
C PRO A 51 -0.87 2.43 1.77
N PRO A 52 -0.57 1.47 0.88
CA PRO A 52 0.37 1.65 -0.21
C PRO A 52 -0.29 2.38 -1.39
N LEU A 53 -0.52 3.70 -1.22
CA LEU A 53 -1.17 4.56 -2.21
C LEU A 53 -0.44 4.61 -3.56
N ALA A 54 0.84 4.25 -3.62
CA ALA A 54 1.62 4.18 -4.85
C ALA A 54 0.98 3.26 -5.91
N TRP A 55 0.46 2.10 -5.50
CA TRP A 55 -0.18 1.15 -6.42
C TRP A 55 -1.49 1.70 -7.00
N LEU A 56 -2.27 2.42 -6.20
CA LEU A 56 -3.47 3.12 -6.69
C LEU A 56 -3.09 4.23 -7.67
N GLY A 57 -2.03 4.97 -7.39
CA GLY A 57 -1.50 6.00 -8.30
C GLY A 57 -1.05 5.41 -9.64
N ILE A 58 -0.34 4.28 -9.62
CA ILE A 58 0.07 3.57 -10.84
C ILE A 58 -1.15 3.11 -11.64
N GLY A 59 -2.13 2.48 -10.99
CA GLY A 59 -3.36 2.04 -11.65
C GLY A 59 -4.12 3.21 -12.27
N LEU A 60 -4.22 4.33 -11.56
CA LEU A 60 -4.88 5.54 -12.07
C LEU A 60 -4.15 6.09 -13.29
N LEU A 61 -2.82 6.18 -13.23
CA LEU A 61 -2.00 6.66 -14.34
C LEU A 61 -2.16 5.78 -15.59
N LEU A 62 -2.12 4.45 -15.42
CA LEU A 62 -2.33 3.49 -16.51
C LEU A 62 -3.71 3.65 -17.15
N THR A 63 -4.74 3.82 -16.32
CA THR A 63 -6.11 3.96 -16.80
C THR A 63 -6.32 5.29 -17.53
N LEU A 64 -5.77 6.38 -17.01
CA LEU A 64 -5.79 7.68 -17.68
C LEU A 64 -5.01 7.66 -18.99
N ALA A 65 -3.83 7.03 -19.01
CA ALA A 65 -3.04 6.86 -20.23
C ALA A 65 -3.82 6.07 -21.30
N ALA A 66 -4.44 4.95 -20.91
CA ALA A 66 -5.32 4.17 -21.79
C ALA A 66 -6.44 5.02 -22.39
N PHE A 67 -7.11 5.82 -21.54
CA PHE A 67 -8.20 6.68 -21.96
C PHE A 67 -7.75 7.73 -22.97
N VAL A 68 -6.62 8.41 -22.70
CA VAL A 68 -6.05 9.42 -23.61
C VAL A 68 -5.61 8.81 -24.94
N ILE A 69 -4.94 7.64 -24.90
CA ILE A 69 -4.48 6.93 -26.11
C ILE A 69 -5.66 6.61 -27.03
N VAL A 70 -6.75 6.10 -26.46
CA VAL A 70 -7.94 5.74 -27.24
C VAL A 70 -8.64 6.96 -27.82
N LEU A 71 -8.74 8.06 -27.08
CA LEU A 71 -9.38 9.28 -27.56
C LEU A 71 -8.65 9.95 -28.74
N ILE A 72 -7.32 9.87 -28.74
CA ILE A 72 -6.46 10.42 -29.81
C ILE A 72 -6.42 9.46 -31.00
N GLY A 73 -6.19 8.18 -30.74
CA GLY A 73 -5.98 7.18 -31.77
C GLY A 73 -7.24 6.85 -32.57
N ARG A 74 -8.37 6.64 -31.87
CA ARG A 74 -9.66 6.27 -32.47
C ARG A 74 -9.58 5.10 -33.47
N THR A 75 -8.65 4.17 -33.26
CA THR A 75 -8.44 2.98 -34.09
C THR A 75 -8.51 1.71 -33.25
N ALA A 76 -8.75 0.56 -33.88
CA ALA A 76 -8.72 -0.75 -33.23
C ALA A 76 -7.38 -1.01 -32.51
N THR A 77 -6.26 -0.67 -33.14
CA THR A 77 -4.93 -0.87 -32.56
C THR A 77 -4.71 -0.05 -31.28
N THR A 78 -5.16 1.20 -31.27
CA THR A 78 -5.09 2.05 -30.06
C THR A 78 -6.12 1.62 -29.01
N GLY A 79 -7.28 1.12 -29.44
CA GLY A 79 -8.24 0.41 -28.59
C GLY A 79 -7.65 -0.81 -27.89
N LEU A 80 -6.88 -1.64 -28.61
CA LEU A 80 -6.23 -2.83 -28.04
C LEU A 80 -5.16 -2.46 -27.01
N ILE A 81 -4.32 -1.47 -27.32
CA ILE A 81 -3.30 -0.95 -26.40
C ILE A 81 -3.98 -0.38 -25.14
N GLY A 82 -5.02 0.45 -25.31
CA GLY A 82 -5.81 0.98 -24.22
C GLY A 82 -6.45 -0.12 -23.37
N TRP A 83 -6.96 -1.17 -24.02
CA TRP A 83 -7.56 -2.31 -23.32
C TRP A 83 -6.56 -3.05 -22.44
N VAL A 84 -5.33 -3.28 -22.91
CA VAL A 84 -4.28 -3.93 -22.10
C VAL A 84 -3.89 -3.07 -20.89
N LEU A 85 -3.78 -1.75 -21.09
CA LEU A 85 -3.43 -0.80 -20.04
C LEU A 85 -4.54 -0.68 -18.97
N ALA A 86 -5.80 -0.50 -19.39
CA ALA A 86 -6.93 -0.30 -18.49
C ALA A 86 -7.51 -1.61 -17.92
N GLY A 87 -7.28 -2.74 -18.59
CA GLY A 87 -7.75 -4.06 -18.15
C GLY A 87 -6.67 -4.76 -17.31
N PRO A 88 -5.90 -5.68 -17.88
CA PRO A 88 -4.92 -6.49 -17.14
C PRO A 88 -3.97 -5.69 -16.25
N LEU A 89 -3.39 -4.59 -16.75
CA LEU A 89 -2.39 -3.83 -15.99
C LEU A 89 -2.99 -3.02 -14.84
N ALA A 90 -4.11 -2.33 -15.07
CA ALA A 90 -4.81 -1.63 -13.99
C ALA A 90 -5.35 -2.61 -12.94
N ILE A 91 -5.95 -3.74 -13.35
CA ILE A 91 -6.42 -4.78 -12.43
C ILE A 91 -5.24 -5.35 -11.62
N GLY A 92 -4.11 -5.62 -12.28
CA GLY A 92 -2.88 -6.08 -11.62
C GLY A 92 -2.39 -5.10 -10.55
N SER A 93 -2.43 -3.79 -10.82
CA SER A 93 -2.06 -2.77 -9.83
C SER A 93 -2.99 -2.75 -8.61
N VAL A 94 -4.30 -2.96 -8.79
CA VAL A 94 -5.28 -3.09 -7.70
C VAL A 94 -5.02 -4.36 -6.89
N ALA A 95 -4.69 -5.47 -7.55
CA ALA A 95 -4.34 -6.72 -6.87
C ALA A 95 -3.08 -6.55 -6.02
N MET A 96 -2.05 -5.89 -6.55
CA MET A 96 -0.83 -5.58 -5.79
C MET A 96 -1.11 -4.65 -4.61
N PHE A 97 -1.98 -3.64 -4.78
CA PHE A 97 -2.48 -2.84 -3.67
C PHE A 97 -3.15 -3.71 -2.60
N ALA A 98 -4.03 -4.63 -2.98
CA ALA A 98 -4.74 -5.50 -2.02
C ALA A 98 -3.78 -6.42 -1.25
N VAL A 99 -2.81 -7.04 -1.94
CA VAL A 99 -1.81 -7.91 -1.30
C VAL A 99 -0.91 -7.12 -0.36
N THR A 100 -0.45 -5.95 -0.79
CA THR A 100 0.43 -5.11 0.04
C THR A 100 -0.32 -4.48 1.21
N ASP A 101 -1.58 -4.10 1.04
CA ASP A 101 -2.43 -3.61 2.13
C ASP A 101 -2.75 -4.71 3.14
N ALA A 102 -3.05 -5.93 2.69
CA ALA A 102 -3.28 -7.08 3.57
C ALA A 102 -2.05 -7.37 4.47
N LYS A 103 -0.85 -7.41 3.89
CA LYS A 103 0.42 -7.56 4.64
C LYS A 103 0.65 -6.44 5.66
N LYS A 104 0.17 -5.22 5.38
CA LYS A 104 0.30 -4.09 6.31
C LYS A 104 -0.74 -4.14 7.44
N ARG A 105 -1.93 -4.69 7.19
CA ARG A 105 -2.96 -4.90 8.23
C ARG A 105 -2.59 -5.96 9.25
N GLU A 106 -1.69 -6.88 8.90
CA GLU A 106 -1.13 -7.86 9.84
C GLU A 106 -0.21 -7.20 10.89
N SER A 107 0.28 -5.98 10.64
CA SER A 107 1.00 -5.21 11.66
C SER A 107 0.02 -4.60 12.66
N GLY A 108 0.24 -4.82 13.96
CA GLY A 108 -0.67 -4.39 15.04
C GLY A 108 -0.88 -2.87 15.17
N TRP A 109 -0.22 -2.06 14.35
CA TRP A 109 -0.29 -0.59 14.30
C TRP A 109 -0.66 -0.09 12.89
N TYR A 110 -1.77 -0.59 12.35
CA TYR A 110 -2.34 -0.16 11.06
C TYR A 110 -3.32 0.99 11.26
N ALA A 111 -3.10 2.12 10.56
CA ALA A 111 -4.04 3.24 10.53
C ALA A 111 -4.96 3.10 9.31
N PRO A 112 -6.27 2.86 9.48
CA PRO A 112 -7.19 2.79 8.36
C PRO A 112 -7.26 4.13 7.63
N SER A 113 -7.27 4.12 6.29
CA SER A 113 -7.50 5.33 5.50
C SER A 113 -8.76 5.17 4.64
N GLY A 114 -9.76 6.04 4.85
CA GLY A 114 -10.95 6.08 4.00
C GLY A 114 -10.64 6.50 2.56
N LEU A 115 -9.55 7.24 2.34
CA LEU A 115 -9.08 7.67 1.02
C LEU A 115 -8.68 6.49 0.13
N ALA A 116 -8.02 5.46 0.68
CA ALA A 116 -7.63 4.29 -0.09
C ALA A 116 -8.83 3.44 -0.54
N ASP A 117 -9.86 3.32 0.31
CA ASP A 117 -11.10 2.62 -0.06
C ASP A 117 -11.86 3.36 -1.17
N TRP A 118 -12.01 4.69 -1.04
CA TRP A 118 -12.63 5.51 -2.08
C TRP A 118 -11.82 5.52 -3.37
N GLY A 119 -10.49 5.65 -3.27
CA GLY A 119 -9.57 5.60 -4.41
C GLY A 119 -9.66 4.28 -5.17
N ARG A 120 -9.75 3.15 -4.47
CA ARG A 120 -9.98 1.84 -5.10
C ARG A 120 -11.29 1.81 -5.90
N ARG A 121 -12.38 2.32 -5.33
CA ARG A 121 -13.69 2.36 -6.01
C ARG A 121 -13.67 3.23 -7.25
N ILE A 122 -13.11 4.44 -7.15
CA ILE A 122 -12.95 5.35 -8.30
C ILE A 122 -12.13 4.68 -9.39
N LEU A 123 -11.00 4.06 -9.03
CA LEU A 123 -10.14 3.38 -9.98
C LEU A 123 -10.88 2.27 -10.73
N ILE A 124 -11.68 1.46 -10.03
CA ILE A 124 -12.50 0.41 -10.64
C ILE A 124 -13.49 1.02 -11.64
N VAL A 125 -14.23 2.06 -11.24
CA VAL A 125 -15.22 2.71 -12.11
C VAL A 125 -14.57 3.29 -13.35
N VAL A 126 -13.44 4.00 -13.20
CA VAL A 126 -12.71 4.61 -14.32
C VAL A 126 -12.12 3.54 -15.24
N ALA A 127 -11.60 2.43 -14.68
CA ALA A 127 -11.10 1.30 -15.46
C ALA A 127 -12.21 0.65 -16.29
N LEU A 128 -13.40 0.46 -15.72
CA LEU A 128 -14.55 -0.07 -16.46
C LEU A 128 -14.91 0.84 -17.63
N LEU A 129 -15.02 2.15 -17.41
CA LEU A 129 -15.32 3.11 -18.48
C LEU A 129 -14.27 3.08 -19.59
N ALA A 130 -12.99 3.07 -19.23
CA ALA A 130 -11.90 2.98 -20.19
C ALA A 130 -11.95 1.67 -21.00
N VAL A 131 -12.15 0.53 -20.34
CA VAL A 131 -12.26 -0.79 -21.00
C VAL A 131 -13.46 -0.85 -21.94
N THR A 132 -14.63 -0.35 -21.52
CA THR A 132 -15.83 -0.30 -22.38
C THR A 132 -15.60 0.57 -23.62
N LEU A 133 -14.95 1.73 -23.45
CA LEU A 133 -14.60 2.59 -24.56
C LEU A 133 -13.63 1.90 -25.54
N CYS A 134 -12.58 1.25 -25.03
CA CYS A 134 -11.64 0.48 -25.83
C CYS A 134 -12.35 -0.60 -26.66
N ALA A 135 -13.22 -1.39 -26.00
CA ALA A 135 -13.99 -2.44 -26.65
C ALA A 135 -14.91 -1.90 -27.75
N TRP A 136 -15.54 -0.73 -27.53
CA TRP A 136 -16.38 -0.09 -28.53
C TRP A 136 -15.60 0.28 -29.79
N PHE A 137 -14.41 0.89 -29.67
CA PHE A 137 -13.60 1.23 -30.84
C PHE A 137 -13.12 0.00 -31.61
N ILE A 138 -12.70 -1.06 -30.91
CA ILE A 138 -12.32 -2.33 -31.53
C ILE A 138 -13.51 -2.90 -32.32
N ALA A 139 -14.69 -2.99 -31.69
CA ALA A 139 -15.89 -3.51 -32.34
C ALA A 139 -16.33 -2.65 -33.53
N ASN A 140 -16.25 -1.32 -33.42
CA ASN A 140 -16.63 -0.40 -34.47
C ASN A 140 -15.71 -0.53 -35.71
N ASP A 141 -14.40 -0.67 -35.52
CA ASP A 141 -13.46 -0.85 -36.64
C ASP A 141 -13.59 -2.24 -37.29
N VAL A 142 -13.81 -3.28 -36.49
CA VAL A 142 -14.13 -4.63 -36.99
C VAL A 142 -15.40 -4.60 -37.84
N ALA A 143 -16.47 -3.97 -37.34
CA ALA A 143 -17.75 -3.90 -38.03
C ALA A 143 -17.68 -3.10 -39.35
N ARG A 144 -16.77 -2.13 -39.44
CA ARG A 144 -16.54 -1.33 -40.66
C ARG A 144 -15.54 -1.96 -41.62
N GLY A 145 -14.88 -3.06 -41.24
CA GLY A 145 -13.82 -3.68 -42.03
C GLY A 145 -12.60 -2.78 -42.23
N THR A 146 -12.40 -1.79 -41.35
CA THR A 146 -11.33 -0.79 -41.46
C THR A 146 -10.09 -1.15 -40.64
N TRP A 147 -10.12 -2.28 -39.93
CA TRP A 147 -8.96 -2.76 -39.17
C TRP A 147 -7.81 -3.09 -40.13
N ARG A 148 -6.71 -2.32 -40.01
CA ARG A 148 -5.44 -2.52 -40.71
C ARG A 148 -4.31 -2.72 -39.71
#